data_AF-A0A369ACQ3-F1
#
_entry.id   AF-A0A369ACQ3-F1
#
_cell.length_a   1.000
_cell.length_b   1.000
_cell.length_c   1.000
_cell.angle_alpha   90.00
_cell.angle_beta   90.00
_cell.angle_gamma   90.00
#
_symmetry.space_group_name_H-M   'P 1'
#
loop_
_entity.id
_entity.type
_entity.pdbx_description
1 polymer ?
#
loop_
_entity_poly.entity_id
_entity_poly.type
_entity_poly.pdbx_seq_one_letter_code
_entity_poly.pdbx_strand_id
1 'polypeptide(L)'
;MTNNGLKQRVPASSLAKEGMKGKLNRLSQIAQLTHIDFTLLFKGEAVRADLVDRFSIAAAQATKDFTLYRELAPGNIEYDQKLKLHKRGEAFEPLFVNDVVRTLATIS
;
A
#
# COMPACT_ATOMS: atom_id res chain seq x y z
N MET A 1 -26.97 -15.46 12.14
CA MET A 1 -25.76 -15.75 12.93
C MET A 1 -24.59 -15.05 12.26
N THR A 2 -24.17 -13.91 12.81
CA THR A 2 -23.12 -13.05 12.27
C THR A 2 -21.81 -13.31 13.00
N ASN A 3 -20.82 -13.88 12.31
CA ASN A 3 -19.42 -13.96 12.74
C ASN A 3 -18.61 -13.40 11.56
N ASN A 4 -18.26 -12.12 11.50
CA ASN A 4 -17.21 -11.41 12.24
C ASN A 4 -15.96 -12.25 12.54
N GLY A 5 -14.83 -11.85 11.96
CA GLY A 5 -13.50 -12.31 12.33
C GLY A 5 -12.69 -12.85 11.17
N LEU A 6 -11.96 -11.97 10.47
CA LEU A 6 -10.62 -12.21 9.90
C LEU A 6 -10.04 -10.89 9.37
N LYS A 7 -10.01 -9.83 10.21
CA LYS A 7 -8.95 -8.82 10.06
C LYS A 7 -7.67 -9.46 10.59
N GLN A 8 -6.90 -10.10 9.71
CA GLN A 8 -5.57 -10.57 10.05
C GLN A 8 -4.71 -9.35 10.38
N ARG A 9 -4.58 -9.05 11.68
CA ARG A 9 -3.47 -8.26 12.19
C ARG A 9 -2.20 -9.03 11.85
N VAL A 10 -1.34 -8.42 11.05
CA VAL A 10 0.03 -8.87 10.82
C VAL A 10 0.65 -9.16 12.19
N PRO A 11 1.13 -10.39 12.48
CA PRO A 11 1.60 -10.74 13.81
C PRO A 11 2.86 -9.94 14.15
N ALA A 12 2.78 -9.17 15.25
CA ALA A 12 3.89 -8.39 15.81
C ALA A 12 5.06 -9.26 16.33
N SER A 13 4.94 -10.59 16.31
CA SER A 13 5.94 -11.53 16.84
C SER A 13 7.12 -11.81 15.91
N SER A 14 7.15 -11.26 14.69
CA SER A 14 8.32 -11.37 13.79
C SER A 14 9.35 -10.24 13.96
N LEU A 15 9.10 -9.28 14.85
CA LEU A 15 9.86 -8.01 14.96
C LEU A 15 11.22 -8.13 15.69
N ALA A 16 11.54 -9.27 16.32
CA ALA A 16 12.70 -9.39 17.20
C ALA A 16 14.02 -9.87 16.52
N LYS A 17 14.01 -10.20 15.22
CA LYS A 17 15.21 -10.68 14.49
C LYS A 17 15.57 -9.88 13.23
N GLU A 18 14.96 -8.71 13.00
CA GLU A 18 15.26 -7.89 11.83
C GLU A 18 16.43 -6.93 12.10
N GLY A 19 17.54 -7.12 11.38
CA GLY A 19 18.62 -6.12 11.33
C GLY A 19 18.12 -4.78 10.75
N MET A 20 18.82 -3.68 11.03
CA MET A 20 18.40 -2.33 10.61
C MET A 20 18.04 -2.20 9.13
N LYS A 21 18.76 -2.91 8.25
CA LYS A 21 18.49 -2.91 6.80
C LYS A 21 17.16 -3.59 6.44
N GLY A 22 16.80 -4.68 7.12
CA GLY A 22 15.50 -5.34 6.94
C GLY A 22 14.35 -4.45 7.38
N LYS A 23 14.52 -3.79 8.53
CA LYS A 23 13.55 -2.81 9.03
C LYS A 23 13.37 -1.63 8.07
N LEU A 24 14.47 -1.08 7.55
CA LEU A 24 14.41 0.04 6.60
C LEU A 24 13.69 -0.37 5.30
N ASN A 25 14.00 -1.54 4.75
CA ASN A 25 13.32 -2.06 3.56
C ASN A 25 11.80 -2.21 3.79
N ARG A 26 11.40 -2.71 4.96
CA ARG A 26 9.98 -2.84 5.34
C ARG A 26 9.30 -1.47 5.43
N LEU A 27 9.95 -0.48 6.06
CA LEU A 27 9.41 0.87 6.16
C LEU A 27 9.25 1.52 4.78
N SER A 28 10.25 1.37 3.91
CA SER A 28 10.17 1.87 2.53
C SER A 28 9.04 1.19 1.73
N GLN A 29 8.87 -0.13 1.87
CA GLN A 29 7.78 -0.85 1.22
C GLN A 29 6.41 -0.41 1.74
N ILE A 30 6.26 -0.21 3.05
CA ILE A 30 5.02 0.33 3.62
C ILE A 30 4.72 1.70 3.00
N ALA A 31 5.70 2.60 2.93
CA ALA A 31 5.50 3.92 2.32
C ALA A 31 5.08 3.85 0.85
N GLN A 32 5.66 2.93 0.07
CA GLN A 32 5.28 2.69 -1.34
C GLN A 32 3.85 2.17 -1.46
N LEU A 33 3.47 1.17 -0.65
CA LEU A 33 2.11 0.62 -0.63
C LEU A 33 1.07 1.64 -0.16
N THR A 34 1.39 2.43 0.86
CA THR A 34 0.55 3.55 1.33
C THR A 34 0.37 4.59 0.24
N HIS A 35 1.40 4.87 -0.56
CA HIS A 35 1.27 5.79 -1.68
C HIS A 35 0.35 5.24 -2.78
N ILE A 36 0.43 3.95 -3.11
CA ILE A 36 -0.51 3.31 -4.05
C ILE A 36 -1.94 3.45 -3.53
N ASP A 37 -2.17 3.08 -2.27
CA ASP A 37 -3.50 3.12 -1.62
C ASP A 37 -4.11 4.52 -1.65
N PHE A 38 -3.33 5.52 -1.24
CA PHE A 38 -3.75 6.92 -1.27
C PHE A 38 -4.02 7.40 -2.70
N THR A 39 -3.15 7.05 -3.64
CA THR A 39 -3.29 7.49 -5.03
C THR A 39 -4.55 6.92 -5.67
N LEU A 40 -4.85 5.64 -5.44
CA LEU A 40 -6.10 5.01 -5.89
C LEU A 40 -7.31 5.64 -5.21
N LEU A 41 -7.25 5.89 -3.90
CA LEU A 41 -8.35 6.51 -3.15
C LEU A 41 -8.72 7.89 -3.71
N PHE A 42 -7.72 8.76 -3.91
CA PHE A 42 -7.94 10.18 -4.26
C PHE A 42 -7.96 10.47 -5.75
N LYS A 43 -7.04 9.89 -6.53
CA LYS A 43 -6.97 10.11 -7.99
C LYS A 43 -7.79 9.10 -8.79
N GLY A 44 -8.10 7.93 -8.21
CA GLY A 44 -8.78 6.85 -8.91
C GLY A 44 -7.87 6.02 -9.83
N GLU A 45 -6.62 6.44 -10.04
CA GLU A 45 -5.65 5.77 -10.90
C GLU A 45 -4.22 5.96 -10.41
N ALA A 46 -3.37 4.95 -10.61
CA ALA A 46 -1.96 4.95 -10.24
C ALA A 46 -1.11 4.33 -11.35
N VAL A 47 0.07 4.89 -11.60
CA VAL A 47 1.02 4.41 -12.62
C VAL A 47 2.36 4.03 -12.00
N ARG A 48 3.06 3.09 -12.66
CA ARG A 48 4.38 2.63 -12.20
C ARG A 48 5.45 3.71 -12.25
N ALA A 49 5.37 4.63 -13.22
CA ALA A 49 6.32 5.73 -13.36
C ALA A 49 6.33 6.62 -12.11
N ASP A 50 5.15 6.98 -11.59
CA ASP A 50 5.03 7.79 -10.37
C ASP A 50 5.75 7.16 -9.17
N LEU A 51 5.69 5.84 -9.01
CA LEU A 51 6.42 5.14 -7.94
C LEU A 51 7.93 5.18 -8.15
N VAL A 52 8.38 4.96 -9.39
CA VAL A 52 9.80 5.01 -9.76
C VAL A 52 10.36 6.40 -9.47
N ASP A 53 9.68 7.45 -9.93
CA ASP A 53 10.13 8.83 -9.81
C ASP A 53 10.06 9.32 -8.36
N ARG A 54 8.99 8.98 -7.62
CA ARG A 54 8.79 9.45 -6.24
C ARG A 54 9.72 8.77 -5.24
N PHE A 55 9.99 7.48 -5.40
CA PHE A 55 10.77 6.69 -4.44
C PHE A 55 12.19 6.36 -4.93
N SER A 56 12.55 6.81 -6.13
CA SER A 56 13.84 6.50 -6.77
C SER A 56 14.13 4.99 -6.80
N ILE A 57 13.12 4.20 -7.13
CA ILE A 57 13.20 2.72 -7.19
C ILE A 57 13.25 2.22 -8.63
N ALA A 58 13.81 1.03 -8.83
CA ALA A 58 13.75 0.37 -10.13
C ALA A 58 12.30 0.01 -10.52
N ALA A 59 11.98 0.05 -11.81
CA ALA A 59 10.66 -0.32 -12.34
C ALA A 59 10.22 -1.75 -11.95
N ALA A 60 11.18 -2.66 -11.78
CA ALA A 60 10.92 -4.01 -11.28
C ALA A 60 10.42 -4.00 -9.83
N GLN A 61 10.93 -3.11 -8.98
CA GLN A 61 10.46 -2.96 -7.61
C GLN A 61 9.04 -2.37 -7.58
N ALA A 62 8.79 -1.30 -8.33
CA ALA A 62 7.43 -0.74 -8.45
C ALA A 62 6.41 -1.80 -8.91
N THR A 63 6.78 -2.66 -9.86
CA THR A 63 5.92 -3.76 -10.33
C THR A 63 5.63 -4.78 -9.21
N LYS A 64 6.63 -5.10 -8.38
CA LYS A 64 6.44 -5.94 -7.19
C LYS A 64 5.52 -5.28 -6.17
N ASP A 65 5.66 -3.98 -5.94
CA ASP A 65 4.83 -3.25 -4.98
C ASP A 65 3.36 -3.19 -5.43
N PHE A 66 3.08 -2.97 -6.72
CA PHE A 66 1.71 -3.07 -7.27
C PHE A 66 1.14 -4.49 -7.20
N THR A 67 1.98 -5.50 -7.36
CA THR A 67 1.56 -6.90 -7.25
C THR A 67 1.21 -7.22 -5.79
N LEU A 68 2.09 -6.84 -4.86
CA LEU A 68 1.87 -7.01 -3.43
C LEU A 68 0.63 -6.24 -2.95
N TYR A 69 0.43 -4.99 -3.39
CA TYR A 69 -0.76 -4.22 -3.03
C TYR A 69 -2.05 -4.93 -3.46
N ARG A 70 -2.07 -5.48 -4.68
CA ARG A 70 -3.21 -6.25 -5.20
C ARG A 70 -3.44 -7.56 -4.45
N GLU A 71 -2.37 -8.24 -4.01
CA GLU A 71 -2.49 -9.44 -3.16
C GLU A 71 -3.11 -9.10 -1.80
N LEU A 72 -2.75 -7.95 -1.23
CA LEU A 72 -3.26 -7.47 0.06
C LEU A 72 -4.69 -6.91 -0.02
N ALA A 73 -5.03 -6.25 -1.13
CA ALA A 73 -6.32 -5.59 -1.34
C ALA A 73 -6.84 -5.82 -2.77
N PRO A 74 -7.29 -7.03 -3.11
CA PRO A 74 -7.67 -7.39 -4.49
C PRO A 74 -8.89 -6.61 -5.01
N GLY A 75 -9.78 -6.15 -4.13
CA GLY A 75 -10.93 -5.31 -4.49
C GLY A 75 -10.59 -3.83 -4.74
N ASN A 76 -9.37 -3.41 -4.40
CA ASN A 76 -8.99 -2.00 -4.49
C ASN A 76 -8.37 -1.61 -5.82
N ILE A 77 -7.91 -2.58 -6.62
CA ILE A 77 -7.05 -2.29 -7.76
C ILE A 77 -7.33 -3.23 -8.95
N GLU A 78 -7.51 -2.62 -10.11
CA GLU A 78 -7.66 -3.30 -11.39
C GLU A 78 -6.63 -2.76 -12.37
N TYR A 79 -6.05 -3.62 -13.21
CA TYR A 79 -5.08 -3.16 -14.20
C TYR A 79 -5.75 -2.95 -15.56
N ASP A 80 -5.74 -1.71 -16.05
CA ASP A 80 -6.22 -1.37 -17.39
C ASP A 80 -5.07 -1.54 -18.39
N GLN A 81 -5.12 -2.62 -19.17
CA GLN A 81 -4.09 -2.92 -20.17
C GLN A 81 -4.03 -1.90 -21.31
N LYS A 82 -5.15 -1.24 -21.64
CA LYS A 82 -5.21 -0.26 -22.75
C LYS A 82 -4.53 1.03 -22.34
N LEU A 83 -4.82 1.51 -21.13
CA LEU A 83 -4.24 2.74 -20.57
C LEU A 83 -2.90 2.50 -19.86
N LYS A 84 -2.51 1.23 -19.66
CA LYS A 84 -1.28 0.80 -18.96
C LYS A 84 -1.15 1.41 -17.56
N LEU A 85 -2.28 1.50 -16.86
CA LEU A 85 -2.37 2.06 -15.51
C LEU A 85 -3.21 1.16 -14.60
N HIS A 86 -3.09 1.37 -13.30
CA HIS A 86 -3.92 0.72 -12.30
C HIS A 86 -5.07 1.63 -11.93
N LYS A 87 -6.31 1.14 -12.03
CA LYS A 87 -7.53 1.83 -11.64
C LYS A 87 -7.99 1.39 -10.26
N ARG A 88 -8.68 2.30 -9.58
CA ARG A 88 -9.42 1.99 -8.35
C ARG A 88 -10.51 0.98 -8.65
N GLY A 89 -10.52 -0.13 -7.92
CA GLY A 89 -11.59 -1.13 -8.00
C GLY A 89 -12.90 -0.62 -7.42
N GLU A 90 -14.02 -1.26 -7.79
CA GLU A 90 -15.36 -0.84 -7.35
C GLU A 90 -15.61 -1.10 -5.86
N ALA A 91 -15.00 -2.15 -5.31
CA ALA A 91 -15.12 -2.55 -3.90
C ALA A 91 -14.00 -1.95 -3.02
N PHE A 92 -13.58 -0.72 -3.32
CA PHE A 92 -12.42 -0.11 -2.69
C PHE A 92 -12.63 0.14 -1.18
N GLU A 93 -11.77 -0.45 -0.36
CA GLU A 93 -11.65 -0.15 1.07
C GLU A 93 -10.17 0.17 1.40
N PRO A 94 -9.82 1.40 1.84
CA PRO A 94 -8.42 1.78 2.09
C PRO A 94 -7.68 0.76 2.94
N LEU A 95 -6.55 0.25 2.42
CA LEU A 95 -5.73 -0.75 3.11
C LEU A 95 -4.99 -0.13 4.30
N PHE A 96 -4.59 1.14 4.17
CA PHE A 96 -3.92 1.88 5.21
C PHE A 96 -4.90 2.88 5.84
N VAL A 97 -5.06 2.77 7.15
CA VAL A 97 -5.74 3.80 7.93
C VAL A 97 -4.82 5.00 8.01
N ASN A 98 -5.14 6.08 7.30
CA ASN A 98 -4.59 7.38 7.62
C ASN A 98 -5.09 7.72 9.02
N ASP A 99 -4.23 7.54 10.02
CA ASP A 99 -4.54 7.90 11.40
C ASP A 99 -4.54 9.44 11.51
N VAL A 100 -5.66 10.04 11.09
CA VAL A 100 -5.89 11.49 11.14
C VAL A 100 -5.61 12.01 12.56
N VAL A 101 -5.88 11.19 13.58
CA VAL A 101 -5.69 11.51 15.00
C VAL A 101 -4.20 11.63 15.35
N ARG A 102 -3.33 10.76 14.82
CA ARG A 102 -1.88 10.91 15.00
C ARG A 102 -1.33 12.16 14.31
N THR A 103 -1.94 12.56 13.19
CA THR A 103 -1.51 13.76 12.46
C THR A 103 -1.80 15.02 13.27
N LEU A 104 -2.96 15.09 13.93
CA LEU A 104 -3.31 16.21 14.83
C LEU A 104 -2.45 16.25 16.11
N ALA A 105 -2.07 15.09 16.66
CA ALA A 105 -1.24 15.02 17.86
C ALA A 105 0.23 15.45 17.66
N THR A 106 0.70 15.57 16.42
CA THR A 106 2.09 15.98 16.10
C THR A 106 2.22 17.47 15.76
N ILE A 107 1.09 18.19 15.68
CA ILE A 107 1.03 19.64 15.39
C ILE A 107 0.57 20.42 16.65
N SER A 108 0.44 19.74 17.80
CA SER A 108 0.20 20.37 19.11
C SER A 108 1.48 20.51 19.92
#